data_AF-A0A800EBB5-F1
#
_entry.id   AF-A0A800EBB5-F1
#
_cell.length_a   1.000
_cell.length_b   1.000
_cell.length_c   1.000
_cell.angle_alpha   90.00
_cell.angle_beta   90.00
_cell.angle_gamma   90.00
#
_symmetry.space_group_name_H-M   'P 1'
#
loop_
_entity.id
_entity.type
_entity.pdbx_description
1 polymer ?
#
loop_
_entity_poly.entity_id
_entity_poly.type
_entity_poly.pdbx_seq_one_letter_code
_entity_poly.pdbx_strand_id
1 'polypeptide(L)' 'MVKLGYSSKDRFSGLVLIGIASLFMAHVFVNIAMTVGMIPVKGLPLPFISSGGSFLMSCFMMVGIIMNVGVDSAE' A
#
# COMPACT_ATOMS: atom_id res chain seq x y z
N MET A 1 -8.77 -0.80 -2.55
CA MET A 1 -8.06 0.47 -2.84
C MET A 1 -8.29 0.92 -4.27
N VAL A 2 -7.87 0.19 -5.30
CA VAL A 2 -8.03 0.62 -6.71
C VAL A 2 -9.51 0.84 -7.11
N LYS A 3 -10.41 -0.09 -6.79
CA LYS A 3 -11.86 0.07 -7.05
C LYS A 3 -12.47 1.27 -6.32
N LEU A 4 -12.06 1.49 -5.06
CA LEU A 4 -12.50 2.63 -4.26
C LEU A 4 -12.00 3.93 -4.88
N GLY A 5 -10.71 4.03 -5.24
CA GLY A 5 -10.16 5.23 -5.85
C GLY A 5 -10.74 5.55 -7.24
N TYR A 6 -11.18 4.53 -7.99
CA TYR A 6 -11.87 4.74 -9.26
C TYR A 6 -13.34 5.17 -9.08
N SER A 7 -13.94 4.82 -7.94
CA SER A 7 -15.31 5.19 -7.59
C SER A 7 -15.39 6.48 -6.77
N SER A 8 -14.26 7.00 -6.28
CA SER A 8 -14.18 8.23 -5.51
C SER A 8 -14.64 9.43 -6.32
N LYS A 9 -15.52 10.23 -5.72
CA LYS A 9 -16.02 11.49 -6.27
C LYS A 9 -14.92 12.58 -6.25
N ASP A 10 -14.10 12.57 -5.20
CA ASP A 10 -12.96 13.46 -5.02
C ASP A 10 -11.67 12.91 -5.63
N ARG A 11 -11.07 13.73 -6.50
CA ARG A 11 -9.80 13.39 -7.17
C ARG A 11 -8.65 13.21 -6.16
N PHE A 12 -8.66 13.99 -5.07
CA PHE A 12 -7.65 13.89 -4.03
C PHE A 12 -7.71 12.51 -3.34
N SER A 13 -8.90 12.10 -2.92
CA SER A 13 -9.16 10.80 -2.30
C SER A 13 -8.80 9.64 -3.23
N GLY A 14 -9.15 9.75 -4.51
CA GLY A 14 -8.75 8.78 -5.54
C GLY A 14 -7.23 8.65 -5.70
N LEU A 15 -6.50 9.77 -5.76
CA LEU A 15 -5.04 9.79 -5.88
C LEU A 15 -4.35 9.19 -4.65
N VAL A 16 -4.82 9.50 -3.44
CA VAL A 16 -4.29 8.93 -2.19
C VAL A 16 -4.48 7.41 -2.17
N LEU A 17 -5.68 6.93 -2.51
CA LEU A 17 -5.98 5.49 -2.54
C LEU A 17 -5.15 4.74 -3.58
N ILE A 18 -4.93 5.32 -4.76
CA ILE A 18 -4.10 4.72 -5.82
C ILE A 18 -2.61 4.77 -5.43
N GLY A 19 -2.15 5.86 -4.82
CA GLY A 19 -0.76 6.01 -4.35
C GLY A 19 -0.40 5.01 -3.25
N ILE A 20 -1.30 4.78 -2.30
CA ILE A 20 -1.08 3.76 -1.27
C ILE A 20 -1.12 2.35 -1.87
N ALA A 21 -2.02 2.11 -2.83
CA ALA A 21 -2.07 0.82 -3.53
C ALA A 21 -0.79 0.53 -4.31
N SER A 22 -0.21 1.53 -4.98
CA SER A 22 1.04 1.37 -5.74
C SER A 22 2.24 1.15 -4.83
N LEU A 23 2.29 1.77 -3.65
CA LEU A 23 3.31 1.50 -2.62
C LEU A 23 3.29 0.03 -2.17
N PHE A 24 2.12 -0.50 -1.82
CA PHE A 24 1.99 -1.92 -1.48
C PHE A 24 2.41 -2.82 -2.64
N MET A 25 1.97 -2.50 -3.86
CA MET A 25 2.33 -3.24 -5.07
C MET A 25 3.84 -3.23 -5.32
N ALA A 26 4.51 -2.09 -5.15
CA ALA A 26 5.95 -1.97 -5.32
C ALA A 26 6.72 -2.82 -4.31
N HIS A 27 6.32 -2.81 -3.03
CA HIS A 27 6.91 -3.67 -2.02
C HIS A 27 6.76 -5.17 -2.35
N VAL A 28 5.58 -5.59 -2.82
CA VAL A 28 5.33 -6.98 -3.25
C VAL A 28 6.17 -7.32 -4.48
N PHE A 29 6.19 -6.45 -5.49
CA PHE A 29 6.95 -6.65 -6.73
C PHE A 29 8.45 -6.77 -6.46
N VAL A 30 9.02 -5.88 -5.63
CA VAL A 30 10.44 -5.93 -5.27
C VAL A 30 10.75 -7.21 -4.49
N ASN A 31 9.86 -7.64 -3.59
CA ASN A 31 10.02 -8.91 -2.88
C ASN A 31 10.05 -10.11 -3.83
N ILE A 32 9.13 -10.16 -4.81
CA ILE A 32 9.13 -11.21 -5.84
C ILE A 32 10.41 -11.14 -6.68
N ALA A 33 10.83 -9.96 -7.13
CA ALA A 33 12.05 -9.79 -7.92
C ALA A 33 13.32 -10.24 -7.16
N MET A 34 13.35 -10.01 -5.84
CA MET A 34 14.40 -10.54 -4.97
C MET A 34 14.34 -12.07 -4.85
N THR A 35 13.14 -12.67 -4.72
CA THR A 35 12.96 -14.13 -4.66
C THR A 35 13.35 -14.84 -5.95
N VAL A 36 13.07 -14.22 -7.10
CA VAL A 36 13.45 -14.74 -8.43
C VAL A 36 14.93 -14.50 -8.76
N GLY A 37 15.66 -13.78 -7.89
CA GLY A 37 17.10 -13.52 -8.06
C GLY A 37 17.44 -12.43 -9.08
N MET A 38 16.46 -11.61 -9.50
CA MET A 38 16.68 -10.50 -10.44
C MET A 38 17.35 -9.28 -9.80
N ILE A 39 17.16 -9.08 -8.49
CA ILE A 39 17.64 -7.92 -7.73
C ILE A 39 18.32 -8.44 -6.45
N PRO A 40 19.46 -7.86 -6.01
CA PRO A 40 20.08 -8.24 -4.75
C PRO A 40 19.12 -8.07 -3.58
N VAL A 41 19.08 -9.08 -2.69
CA VAL A 41 18.22 -9.12 -1.50
C VAL A 41 18.58 -7.97 -0.56
N LYS A 42 17.73 -6.93 -0.53
CA LYS A 42 17.87 -5.76 0.37
C LYS A 42 17.11 -5.89 1.69
N GLY A 43 16.48 -7.04 1.98
CA GLY A 43 15.75 -7.25 3.24
C GLY A 43 14.57 -6.29 3.42
N LEU A 44 13.91 -5.88 2.33
CA LEU A 44 12.74 -5.02 2.39
C LEU A 44 11.55 -5.80 2.96
N PRO A 45 10.91 -5.33 4.04
CA PRO A 45 9.82 -6.06 4.66
C PRO A 45 8.61 -6.14 3.72
N LEU A 46 8.03 -7.35 3.63
CA LEU A 46 6.72 -7.56 3.02
C LEU A 46 5.63 -6.92 3.87
N PRO A 47 4.67 -6.20 3.24
CA PRO A 47 3.54 -5.63 3.94
C PRO A 47 2.77 -6.71 4.69
N PHE A 48 2.49 -6.48 5.97
CA PHE A 48 1.74 -7.38 6.88
C PHE A 48 2.36 -8.75 7.19
N ILE A 49 3.41 -9.20 6.49
CA ILE A 49 4.00 -10.53 6.68
C ILE A 49 5.38 -10.48 7.34
N SER A 50 6.17 -9.44 7.11
CA SER A 50 7.54 -9.37 7.60
C SER A 50 7.63 -8.95 9.07
N SER A 51 8.61 -9.50 9.78
CA SER A 51 8.94 -9.24 11.20
C SER A 51 9.54 -7.85 11.49
N GLY A 52 9.21 -6.84 10.69
CA GLY A 52 9.64 -5.45 10.90
C GLY A 52 8.58 -4.66 11.68
N GLY A 53 8.71 -4.55 13.00
CA GLY A 53 7.72 -3.89 13.86
C GLY A 53 7.37 -2.45 13.43
N SER A 54 8.37 -1.63 13.10
CA SER A 54 8.14 -0.25 12.63
C SER A 54 7.39 -0.20 11.30
N PHE A 55 7.69 -1.12 10.38
CA PHE A 55 7.02 -1.19 9.09
C PHE A 55 5.57 -1.67 9.21
N LEU A 56 5.32 -2.62 10.13
CA LEU A 56 3.97 -3.05 10.47
C LEU A 56 3.14 -1.88 11.01
N MET A 57 3.71 -1.06 11.90
CA MET A 57 3.06 0.14 12.44
C MET A 57 2.73 1.14 11.33
N SER A 58 3.65 1.40 10.41
CA SER A 58 3.41 2.26 9.23
C SER A 58 2.32 1.69 8.31
N CYS A 59 2.26 0.37 8.12
CA CYS A 59 1.19 -0.28 7.36
C CYS A 59 -0.18 -0.06 8.00
N PHE A 60 -0.29 -0.17 9.34
CA PHE A 60 -1.53 0.11 10.05
C PHE A 60 -1.95 1.58 9.96
N MET A 61 -0.99 2.52 10.05
CA MET A 61 -1.29 3.95 9.82
C MET A 61 -1.84 4.19 8.41
N MET A 62 -1.24 3.58 7.38
CA MET A 62 -1.74 3.67 6.00
C MET A 62 -3.16 3.11 5.87
N VAL A 63 -3.46 1.98 6.51
CA VAL A 63 -4.82 1.41 6.52
C VAL A 63 -5.82 2.36 7.19
N GLY A 64 -5.44 3.03 8.28
CA GLY A 64 -6.27 4.04 8.92
C GLY A 64 -6.62 5.22 7.98
N ILE A 65 -5.64 5.69 7.21
CA ILE A 65 -5.85 6.75 6.20
C ILE A 65 -6.81 6.26 5.10
N ILE A 66 -6.59 5.05 4.59
CA ILE A 66 -7.45 4.44 3.56
C ILE A 66 -8.89 4.32 4.04
N MET A 67 -9.09 3.95 5.31
CA MET A 67 -10.41 3.79 5.89
C MET A 67 -11.12 5.15 6.03
N ASN A 68 -10.42 6.20 6.45
CA ASN A 68 -10.97 7.54 6.53
C ASN A 68 -11.33 8.10 5.14
N VAL A 69 -10.39 8.04 4.19
CA VAL A 69 -10.58 8.53 2.82
C VAL A 69 -11.63 7.72 2.05
N GLY A 70 -11.71 6.41 2.31
CA GLY A 70 -12.69 5.53 1.69
C GLY A 70 -14.12 5.77 2.17
N VAL A 71 -14.31 6.21 3.42
CA VAL A 71 -15.61 6.63 3.95
C VAL A 71 -16.03 7.96 3.31
N ASP A 72 -15.13 8.95 3.28
CA ASP A 72 -15.36 10.27 2.68
C ASP A 72 -15.69 10.17 1.17
N SER A 73 -15.06 9.22 0.46
CA SER A 73 -15.33 8.95 -0.95
C SER A 73 -16.70 8.32 -1.25
N ALA A 74 -17.38 7.78 -0.23
CA ALA A 74 -18.66 7.09 -0.37
C ALA A 74 -19.88 8.03 -0.13
N GLU A 75 -19.63 9.29 0.26
CA GLU A 75 -20.61 10.37 0.40
C GLU A 75 -20.73 11.23 -0.90
#